data_AF-A0A846AB75-F1
#
_entry.id   AF-A0A846AB75-F1
#
_cell.length_a   1.000
_cell.length_b   1.000
_cell.length_c   1.000
_cell.angle_alpha   90.00
_cell.angle_beta   90.00
_cell.angle_gamma   90.00
#
_symmetry.space_group_name_H-M   'P 1'
#
loop_
_entity.id
_entity.type
_entity.pdbx_description
1 polymer ?
#
loop_
_entity_poly.entity_id
_entity_poly.type
_entity_poly.pdbx_seq_one_letter_code
_entity_poly.pdbx_strand_id
1 'polypeptide(L)'
;MINPLEIAKYFIMRAYEDGREAEITNMKVQKLLYYSQCLYLALNDEPLFADEIQAWRSGPVCPPAYKFYSKFEAEQLPIPIQENMANLTSEIKHILEEVWQYFGEYDAYDLSDLTHSESPWKKARKDLPSDANSDEPILLEDMRLLGEEKLLEIEKEHPHYTSIVSYVLNTAIESKEEPEYIQQGEVNDWLKSLLD
;
A
#
# COMPACT_ATOMS: atom_id res chain seq x y z
N MET A 1 -5.57 9.52 14.03
CA MET A 1 -4.79 8.50 13.30
C MET A 1 -5.27 7.13 13.73
N ILE A 2 -5.34 6.21 12.78
CA ILE A 2 -5.90 4.86 12.98
C ILE A 2 -4.87 4.00 13.71
N ASN A 3 -5.33 3.09 14.57
CA ASN A 3 -4.46 2.08 15.14
C ASN A 3 -4.22 0.97 14.10
N PRO A 4 -2.97 0.58 13.78
CA PRO A 4 -2.69 -0.49 12.82
C PRO A 4 -3.33 -1.84 13.22
N LEU A 5 -3.63 -2.06 14.49
CA LEU A 5 -4.39 -3.23 14.94
C LEU A 5 -5.82 -3.26 14.44
N GLU A 6 -6.49 -2.11 14.22
CA GLU A 6 -7.82 -2.08 13.62
C GLU A 6 -7.78 -2.55 12.16
N ILE A 7 -6.74 -2.14 11.42
CA ILE A 7 -6.53 -2.56 10.04
C ILE A 7 -6.16 -4.05 9.97
N ALA A 8 -5.29 -4.52 10.87
CA ALA A 8 -4.99 -5.94 10.98
C ALA A 8 -6.24 -6.78 11.26
N LYS A 9 -7.10 -6.34 12.20
CA LYS A 9 -8.38 -6.99 12.50
C LYS A 9 -9.29 -7.05 11.27
N TYR A 10 -9.33 -5.99 10.46
CA TYR A 10 -10.07 -5.98 9.20
C TYR A 10 -9.62 -7.12 8.27
N PHE A 11 -8.33 -7.22 7.99
CA PHE A 11 -7.81 -8.28 7.09
C PHE A 11 -8.00 -9.69 7.64
N ILE A 12 -7.87 -9.88 8.96
CA ILE A 12 -8.16 -11.18 9.57
C ILE A 12 -9.64 -11.52 9.38
N MET A 13 -10.56 -10.60 9.66
CA MET A 13 -11.99 -10.84 9.42
C MET A 13 -12.29 -11.14 7.95
N ARG A 14 -11.68 -10.40 7.01
CA ARG A 14 -11.84 -10.66 5.57
C ARG A 14 -11.36 -12.05 5.16
N ALA A 15 -10.22 -12.50 5.68
CA ALA A 15 -9.75 -13.86 5.42
C ALA A 15 -10.74 -14.93 5.92
N TYR A 16 -11.36 -14.74 7.08
CA TYR A 16 -12.40 -15.65 7.59
C TYR A 16 -13.69 -15.60 6.76
N GLU A 17 -14.10 -14.43 6.30
CA GLU A 17 -15.28 -14.25 5.44
C GLU A 17 -15.10 -14.96 4.08
N ASP A 18 -13.88 -14.96 3.56
CA ASP A 18 -13.52 -15.61 2.29
C ASP A 18 -13.16 -17.10 2.44
N GLY A 19 -13.14 -17.64 3.67
CA GLY A 19 -12.74 -19.04 3.94
C GLY A 19 -11.25 -19.32 3.73
N ARG A 20 -10.41 -18.28 3.90
CA ARG A 20 -8.95 -18.25 3.71
C ARG A 20 -8.21 -18.06 5.02
N GLU A 21 -8.83 -18.37 6.16
CA GLU A 21 -8.28 -18.15 7.48
C GLU A 21 -6.97 -18.92 7.73
N ALA A 22 -6.73 -20.03 7.03
CA ALA A 22 -5.46 -20.77 7.12
C ALA A 22 -4.26 -19.99 6.58
N GLU A 23 -4.48 -19.00 5.70
CA GLU A 23 -3.43 -18.21 5.06
C GLU A 23 -3.10 -16.92 5.82
N ILE A 24 -3.97 -16.46 6.72
CA ILE A 24 -3.82 -15.17 7.42
C ILE A 24 -2.90 -15.31 8.63
N THR A 25 -1.60 -15.23 8.37
CA THR A 25 -0.55 -15.26 9.40
C THR A 25 -0.14 -13.85 9.83
N ASN A 26 0.63 -13.73 10.93
CA ASN A 26 1.22 -12.44 11.32
C ASN A 26 2.06 -11.82 10.18
N MET A 27 2.84 -12.64 9.47
CA MET A 27 3.65 -12.17 8.35
C MET A 27 2.80 -11.58 7.22
N LYS A 28 1.71 -12.26 6.82
CA LYS A 28 0.78 -11.75 5.80
C LYS A 28 0.15 -10.43 6.23
N VAL A 29 -0.31 -10.33 7.49
CA VAL A 29 -0.86 -9.07 8.04
C VAL A 29 0.15 -7.93 7.99
N GLN A 30 1.44 -8.16 8.30
CA GLN A 30 2.46 -7.10 8.18
C GLN A 30 2.58 -6.55 6.76
N LYS A 31 2.48 -7.43 5.75
CA LYS A 31 2.57 -7.05 4.34
C LYS A 31 1.32 -6.30 3.88
N LEU A 32 0.15 -6.72 4.32
CA LEU A 32 -1.10 -6.01 4.03
C LEU A 32 -1.14 -4.63 4.70
N LEU A 33 -0.64 -4.48 5.93
CA LEU A 33 -0.48 -3.18 6.58
C LEU A 33 0.46 -2.25 5.79
N TYR A 34 1.56 -2.81 5.28
CA TYR A 34 2.51 -2.07 4.44
C TYR A 34 1.87 -1.54 3.17
N TYR A 35 1.20 -2.39 2.38
CA TYR A 35 0.50 -1.93 1.17
C TYR A 35 -0.64 -0.97 1.48
N SER A 36 -1.36 -1.15 2.59
CA SER A 36 -2.38 -0.20 3.04
C SER A 36 -1.81 1.19 3.28
N GLN A 37 -0.66 1.28 3.96
CA GLN A 37 0.04 2.55 4.19
C GLN A 37 0.50 3.17 2.85
N CYS A 38 1.04 2.36 1.93
CA CYS A 38 1.50 2.83 0.63
C CYS A 38 0.36 3.40 -0.23
N LEU A 39 -0.72 2.65 -0.42
CA LEU A 39 -1.85 3.11 -1.24
C LEU A 39 -2.53 4.34 -0.64
N TYR A 40 -2.71 4.35 0.69
CA TYR A 40 -3.32 5.49 1.36
C TYR A 40 -2.45 6.75 1.26
N LEU A 41 -1.14 6.64 1.46
CA LEU A 41 -0.22 7.76 1.25
C LEU A 41 -0.30 8.31 -0.18
N ALA A 42 -0.36 7.44 -1.19
CA ALA A 42 -0.45 7.88 -2.58
C ALA A 42 -1.76 8.61 -2.91
N LEU A 43 -2.88 8.20 -2.29
CA LEU A 43 -4.19 8.80 -2.53
C LEU A 43 -4.43 10.08 -1.73
N ASN A 44 -3.86 10.16 -0.52
CA ASN A 44 -4.23 11.19 0.46
C ASN A 44 -3.09 12.14 0.83
N ASP A 45 -1.85 11.84 0.42
CA ASP A 45 -0.62 12.56 0.82
C ASP A 45 -0.44 12.65 2.36
N GLU A 46 -1.12 11.76 3.08
CA GLU A 46 -1.11 11.66 4.54
C GLU A 46 -1.00 10.19 4.97
N PRO A 47 -0.35 9.89 6.11
CA PRO A 47 -0.21 8.53 6.60
C PRO A 47 -1.53 7.96 7.14
N LEU A 48 -1.84 6.70 6.80
CA LEU A 48 -3.03 5.99 7.32
C LEU A 48 -2.95 5.78 8.84
N PHE A 49 -1.76 5.41 9.32
CA PHE A 49 -1.43 5.30 10.73
C PHE A 49 -0.05 5.90 11.05
N ALA A 50 0.15 6.20 12.34
CA ALA A 50 1.32 6.93 12.84
C ALA A 50 2.58 6.06 13.00
N ASP A 51 2.37 4.78 13.29
CA ASP A 51 3.45 3.84 13.60
C ASP A 51 4.34 3.64 12.38
N GLU A 52 5.65 3.68 12.60
CA GLU A 52 6.61 3.43 11.52
C GLU A 52 6.55 1.98 11.04
N ILE A 53 6.89 1.81 9.76
CA ILE A 53 7.13 0.51 9.16
C ILE A 53 8.64 0.36 8.99
N GLN A 54 9.20 -0.71 9.53
CA GLN A 54 10.63 -0.99 9.53
C GLN A 54 10.96 -2.06 8.48
N ALA A 55 12.14 -1.97 7.87
CA ALA A 55 12.59 -2.88 6.81
C ALA A 55 13.26 -4.15 7.37
N TRP A 56 12.49 -4.97 8.09
CA TRP A 56 12.99 -6.20 8.72
C TRP A 56 13.45 -7.24 7.69
N ARG A 57 14.15 -8.27 8.18
CA ARG A 57 14.66 -9.39 7.37
C ARG A 57 13.58 -10.02 6.49
N SER A 58 12.39 -10.29 7.04
CA SER A 58 11.27 -10.90 6.31
C SER A 58 10.34 -9.87 5.65
N GLY A 59 10.88 -8.73 5.22
CA GLY A 59 10.12 -7.66 4.59
C GLY A 59 9.67 -6.55 5.56
N PRO A 60 8.82 -5.62 5.11
CA PRO A 60 8.32 -4.52 5.93
C PRO A 60 7.46 -5.02 7.09
N VAL A 61 7.62 -4.40 8.25
CA VAL A 61 6.94 -4.74 9.51
C VAL A 61 6.56 -3.48 10.28
N CYS A 62 5.30 -3.40 10.73
CA CYS A 62 4.83 -2.45 11.74
C CYS A 62 5.08 -3.07 13.13
N PRO A 63 6.09 -2.62 13.91
CA PRO A 63 6.52 -3.33 15.12
C PRO A 63 5.42 -3.50 16.19
N PRO A 64 4.58 -2.50 16.49
CA PRO A 64 3.48 -2.65 17.43
C PRO A 64 2.49 -3.75 17.03
N ALA A 65 2.11 -3.80 15.74
CA ALA A 65 1.20 -4.82 15.21
C ALA A 65 1.85 -6.20 15.24
N TYR A 66 3.12 -6.31 14.82
CA TYR A 66 3.85 -7.57 14.86
C TYR A 66 3.94 -8.13 16.27
N LYS A 67 4.28 -7.29 17.25
CA LYS A 67 4.40 -7.70 18.64
C LYS A 67 3.08 -8.25 19.19
N PHE A 68 1.95 -7.62 18.84
CA PHE A 68 0.62 -8.08 19.28
C PHE A 68 0.31 -9.50 18.82
N TYR A 69 0.67 -9.84 17.58
CA TYR A 69 0.43 -11.16 16.99
C TYR A 69 1.63 -12.13 17.07
N SER A 70 2.75 -11.72 17.65
CA SER A 70 4.01 -12.49 17.67
C SER A 70 3.89 -13.88 18.30
N LYS A 71 3.00 -14.05 19.30
CA LYS A 71 2.75 -15.34 19.97
C LYS A 71 2.14 -16.42 19.07
N PHE A 72 1.64 -16.04 17.89
CA PHE A 72 1.08 -16.96 16.90
C PHE A 72 2.13 -17.39 15.87
N GLU A 73 3.36 -16.84 15.91
CA GLU A 73 4.44 -17.21 15.00
C GLU A 73 4.00 -17.18 13.53
N ALA A 74 4.11 -18.32 12.83
CA ALA A 74 3.68 -18.49 11.44
C ALA A 74 2.30 -19.19 11.32
N GLU A 75 1.59 -19.36 12.43
CA GLU A 75 0.28 -20.01 12.47
C GLU A 75 -0.85 -19.05 12.10
N GLN A 76 -2.01 -19.63 11.79
CA GLN A 76 -3.26 -18.92 11.58
C GLN A 76 -3.59 -17.99 12.76
N LEU A 77 -3.90 -16.73 12.45
CA LEU A 77 -4.37 -15.77 13.45
C LEU A 77 -5.83 -16.06 13.83
N PRO A 78 -6.20 -15.91 15.12
CA PRO A 78 -7.56 -16.14 15.56
C PRO A 78 -8.49 -15.04 15.06
N ILE A 79 -9.75 -15.41 14.83
CA ILE A 79 -10.80 -14.43 14.53
C ILE A 79 -10.83 -13.36 15.63
N PRO A 80 -10.78 -12.06 15.27
CA PRO A 80 -10.88 -11.00 16.25
C PRO A 80 -12.23 -11.08 16.96
N ILE A 81 -12.21 -10.90 18.29
CA ILE A 81 -13.45 -10.56 19.01
C ILE A 81 -13.96 -9.26 18.40
N GLN A 82 -15.27 -9.18 18.15
CA GLN A 82 -15.95 -8.07 17.49
C GLN A 82 -15.89 -6.79 18.34
N GLU A 83 -14.69 -6.25 18.51
CA GLU A 83 -14.42 -4.95 19.11
C GLU A 83 -14.52 -3.88 18.02
N ASN A 84 -14.99 -2.70 18.42
CA ASN A 84 -15.24 -1.57 17.53
C ASN A 84 -14.00 -1.22 16.68
N MET A 85 -14.06 -1.51 15.38
CA MET A 85 -13.26 -0.88 14.33
C MET A 85 -13.90 0.45 13.89
N ALA A 86 -14.28 1.26 14.88
CA ALA A 86 -15.09 2.47 14.67
C ALA A 86 -14.33 3.57 13.91
N ASN A 87 -13.00 3.51 13.90
CA ASN A 87 -12.17 4.48 13.21
C ASN A 87 -11.97 4.16 11.72
N LEU A 88 -12.36 2.95 11.28
CA LEU A 88 -12.33 2.58 9.87
C LEU A 88 -13.58 3.14 9.16
N THR A 89 -13.44 4.35 8.60
CA THR A 89 -14.48 4.97 7.76
C THR A 89 -14.74 4.14 6.50
N SER A 90 -15.82 4.44 5.78
CA SER A 90 -16.13 3.78 4.50
C SER A 90 -15.03 3.96 3.45
N GLU A 91 -14.41 5.14 3.38
CA GLU A 91 -13.27 5.41 2.48
C GLU A 91 -12.06 4.54 2.81
N ILE A 92 -11.69 4.47 4.10
CA ILE A 92 -10.57 3.60 4.52
C ILE A 92 -10.89 2.15 4.20
N LYS A 93 -12.10 1.68 4.51
CA LYS A 93 -12.51 0.30 4.19
C LYS A 93 -12.49 0.00 2.70
N HIS A 94 -12.75 0.99 1.85
CA HIS A 94 -12.63 0.83 0.40
C HIS A 94 -11.17 0.60 0.00
N ILE A 95 -10.23 1.38 0.53
CA ILE A 95 -8.80 1.19 0.26
C ILE A 95 -8.31 -0.16 0.79
N LEU A 96 -8.72 -0.54 2.01
CA LEU A 96 -8.38 -1.86 2.56
C LEU A 96 -8.98 -2.99 1.71
N GLU A 97 -10.14 -2.78 1.09
CA GLU A 97 -10.72 -3.74 0.17
C GLU A 97 -9.90 -3.88 -1.11
N GLU A 98 -9.47 -2.78 -1.72
CA GLU A 98 -8.57 -2.82 -2.89
C GLU A 98 -7.27 -3.55 -2.55
N VAL A 99 -6.69 -3.29 -1.38
CA VAL A 99 -5.50 -4.01 -0.90
C VAL A 99 -5.79 -5.50 -0.75
N TRP A 100 -6.96 -5.88 -0.21
CA TRP A 100 -7.33 -7.28 -0.07
C TRP A 100 -7.55 -7.97 -1.41
N GLN A 101 -8.26 -7.35 -2.34
CA GLN A 101 -8.53 -7.92 -3.67
C GLN A 101 -7.26 -8.13 -4.48
N TYR A 102 -6.29 -7.22 -4.37
CA TYR A 102 -5.05 -7.32 -5.13
C TYR A 102 -3.96 -8.13 -4.40
N PHE A 103 -3.64 -7.75 -3.16
CA PHE A 103 -2.53 -8.36 -2.40
C PHE A 103 -2.96 -9.53 -1.52
N GLY A 104 -4.25 -9.63 -1.18
CA GLY A 104 -4.78 -10.71 -0.36
C GLY A 104 -4.69 -12.08 -1.04
N GLU A 105 -4.67 -12.14 -2.38
CA GLU A 105 -4.51 -13.37 -3.16
C GLU A 105 -3.17 -14.07 -2.93
N TYR A 106 -2.10 -13.32 -2.65
CA TYR A 106 -0.77 -13.87 -2.42
C TYR A 106 -0.64 -14.53 -1.05
N ASP A 107 0.17 -15.58 -0.94
CA ASP A 107 0.53 -16.12 0.36
C ASP A 107 1.55 -15.22 1.09
N ALA A 108 1.87 -15.54 2.34
CA ALA A 108 2.76 -14.72 3.15
C ALA A 108 4.20 -14.66 2.59
N TYR A 109 4.68 -15.72 1.95
CA TYR A 109 6.02 -15.82 1.37
C TYR A 109 6.08 -15.09 0.04
N ASP A 110 5.06 -15.24 -0.81
CA ASP A 110 4.93 -14.49 -2.06
C ASP A 110 4.95 -12.98 -1.79
N LEU A 111 4.21 -12.52 -0.77
CA LEU A 111 4.24 -11.11 -0.35
C LEU A 111 5.61 -10.70 0.18
N SER A 112 6.32 -11.58 0.89
CA SER A 112 7.68 -11.30 1.34
C SER A 112 8.61 -11.10 0.15
N ASP A 113 8.61 -12.03 -0.80
CA ASP A 113 9.44 -11.98 -2.01
C ASP A 113 9.12 -10.74 -2.85
N LEU A 114 7.83 -10.40 -2.98
CA LEU A 114 7.39 -9.17 -3.64
C LEU A 114 8.00 -7.94 -2.95
N THR A 115 7.84 -7.81 -1.63
CA THR A 115 8.40 -6.65 -0.91
C THR A 115 9.92 -6.59 -0.92
N HIS A 116 10.62 -7.74 -1.02
CA HIS A 116 12.07 -7.78 -1.21
C HIS A 116 12.50 -7.32 -2.61
N SER A 117 11.59 -7.39 -3.59
CA SER A 117 11.83 -6.91 -4.95
C SER A 117 11.57 -5.40 -5.12
N GLU A 118 10.86 -4.79 -4.17
CA GLU A 118 10.42 -3.40 -4.24
C GLU A 118 11.44 -2.40 -3.69
N SER A 119 11.39 -1.19 -4.23
CA SER A 119 12.34 -0.11 -3.91
C SER A 119 12.37 0.29 -2.43
N PRO A 120 11.24 0.50 -1.72
CA PRO A 120 11.29 1.10 -0.37
C PRO A 120 12.03 0.23 0.65
N TRP A 121 11.78 -1.09 0.64
CA TRP A 121 12.46 -2.03 1.53
C TRP A 121 13.96 -2.10 1.24
N LYS A 122 14.35 -2.14 -0.05
CA LYS A 122 15.76 -2.14 -0.46
C LYS A 122 16.47 -0.86 -0.05
N LYS A 123 15.86 0.30 -0.30
CA LYS A 123 16.43 1.61 0.04
C LYS A 123 16.68 1.76 1.53
N ALA A 124 15.71 1.39 2.37
CA ALA A 124 15.85 1.45 3.82
C ALA A 124 17.00 0.58 4.33
N ARG A 125 17.22 -0.58 3.69
CA ARG A 125 18.29 -1.54 4.06
C ARG A 125 19.66 -1.23 3.49
N LYS A 126 19.76 -0.36 2.49
CA LYS A 126 21.04 0.05 1.87
C LYS A 126 21.84 -1.20 1.45
N ASP A 127 23.05 -1.36 1.99
CA ASP A 127 23.96 -2.46 1.67
C ASP A 127 23.89 -3.64 2.66
N LEU A 128 22.85 -3.70 3.50
CA LEU A 128 22.68 -4.82 4.42
C LEU A 128 22.47 -6.15 3.66
N PRO A 129 23.09 -7.25 4.11
CA PRO A 129 22.77 -8.58 3.61
C PRO A 129 21.28 -8.89 3.70
N SER A 130 20.76 -9.72 2.80
CA SER A 130 19.33 -10.06 2.76
C SER A 130 18.84 -10.75 4.04
N ASP A 131 19.70 -11.50 4.73
CA ASP A 131 19.40 -12.21 5.97
C ASP A 131 19.71 -11.41 7.25
N ALA A 132 20.28 -10.20 7.13
CA ALA A 132 20.57 -9.36 8.27
C ALA A 132 19.28 -8.79 8.90
N ASN A 133 19.27 -8.70 10.22
CA ASN A 133 18.24 -7.95 10.93
C ASN A 133 18.41 -6.45 10.64
N SER A 134 17.29 -5.73 10.61
CA SER A 134 17.24 -4.28 10.43
C SER A 134 15.98 -3.77 11.12
N ASP A 135 16.11 -2.65 11.82
CA ASP A 135 15.04 -1.83 12.37
C ASP A 135 14.96 -0.47 11.67
N GLU A 136 15.68 -0.28 10.56
CA GLU A 136 15.67 0.95 9.76
C GLU A 136 14.24 1.25 9.28
N PRO A 137 13.69 2.43 9.61
CA PRO A 137 12.37 2.85 9.13
C PRO A 137 12.36 3.02 7.61
N ILE A 138 11.28 2.58 6.97
CA ILE A 138 10.98 2.89 5.58
C ILE A 138 10.36 4.28 5.54
N LEU A 139 10.92 5.17 4.72
CA LEU A 139 10.46 6.55 4.61
C LEU A 139 9.03 6.60 4.03
N LEU A 140 8.20 7.50 4.55
CA LEU A 140 6.84 7.73 4.06
C LEU A 140 6.84 8.06 2.56
N GLU A 141 7.80 8.87 2.10
CA GLU A 141 7.91 9.23 0.69
C GLU A 141 8.20 8.02 -0.20
N ASP A 142 9.07 7.10 0.23
CA ASP A 142 9.32 5.88 -0.54
C ASP A 142 8.07 4.99 -0.61
N MET A 143 7.30 4.91 0.47
CA MET A 143 6.00 4.20 0.49
C MET A 143 4.95 4.88 -0.38
N ARG A 144 4.91 6.22 -0.41
CA ARG A 144 4.01 7.02 -1.25
C ARG A 144 4.29 6.75 -2.73
N LEU A 145 5.56 6.81 -3.15
CA LEU A 145 5.98 6.52 -4.52
C LEU A 145 5.66 5.07 -4.94
N LEU A 146 5.86 4.10 -4.05
CA LEU A 146 5.43 2.73 -4.32
C LEU A 146 3.90 2.64 -4.43
N GLY A 147 3.16 3.35 -3.59
CA GLY A 147 1.70 3.42 -3.67
C GLY A 147 1.21 3.92 -5.03
N GLU A 148 1.82 4.97 -5.57
CA GLU A 148 1.53 5.48 -6.92
C GLU A 148 1.79 4.42 -8.00
N GLU A 149 2.92 3.73 -7.91
CA GLU A 149 3.28 2.62 -8.80
C GLU A 149 2.22 1.50 -8.74
N LYS A 150 1.83 1.08 -7.54
CA LYS A 150 0.86 -0.01 -7.34
C LYS A 150 -0.57 0.36 -7.72
N LEU A 151 -1.00 1.59 -7.47
CA LEU A 151 -2.30 2.06 -7.98
C LEU A 151 -2.35 2.00 -9.50
N LEU A 152 -1.27 2.40 -10.18
CA LEU A 152 -1.20 2.33 -11.63
C LEU A 152 -1.18 0.88 -12.15
N GLU A 153 -0.53 -0.04 -11.45
CA GLU A 153 -0.59 -1.48 -11.76
C GLU A 153 -2.02 -2.02 -11.62
N ILE A 154 -2.67 -1.77 -10.48
CA ILE A 154 -4.06 -2.16 -10.20
C ILE A 154 -5.01 -1.62 -11.26
N GLU A 155 -4.91 -0.33 -11.59
CA GLU A 155 -5.73 0.29 -12.63
C GLU A 155 -5.56 -0.39 -13.98
N LYS A 156 -4.32 -0.67 -14.40
CA LYS A 156 -4.03 -1.31 -15.70
C LYS A 156 -4.55 -2.73 -15.80
N GLU A 157 -4.60 -3.45 -14.68
CA GLU A 157 -5.14 -4.80 -14.63
C GLU A 157 -6.67 -4.85 -14.65
N HIS A 158 -7.34 -3.71 -14.40
CA HIS A 158 -8.80 -3.66 -14.41
C HIS A 158 -9.37 -4.04 -15.79
N PRO A 159 -10.36 -4.96 -15.89
CA PRO A 159 -10.86 -5.48 -17.17
C PRO A 159 -11.36 -4.42 -18.17
N HIS A 160 -11.77 -3.27 -17.66
CA HIS A 160 -12.29 -2.16 -18.45
C HIS A 160 -11.27 -1.03 -18.70
N TYR A 161 -10.03 -1.14 -18.21
CA TYR A 161 -9.01 -0.10 -18.33
C TYR A 161 -8.85 0.37 -19.78
N THR A 162 -8.56 -0.56 -20.70
CA THR A 162 -8.37 -0.25 -22.12
C THR A 162 -9.58 0.43 -22.74
N SER A 163 -10.80 -0.01 -22.42
CA SER A 163 -12.02 0.60 -22.95
C SER A 163 -12.25 2.01 -22.42
N ILE A 164 -11.99 2.24 -21.13
CA ILE A 164 -12.14 3.55 -20.51
C ILE A 164 -11.09 4.51 -21.05
N VAL A 165 -9.82 4.12 -21.07
CA VAL A 165 -8.73 4.96 -21.59
C VAL A 165 -8.96 5.29 -23.06
N SER A 166 -9.37 4.31 -23.88
CA SER A 166 -9.69 4.56 -25.29
C SER A 166 -10.86 5.55 -25.45
N TYR A 167 -11.90 5.41 -24.63
CA TYR A 167 -13.04 6.33 -24.64
C TYR A 167 -12.63 7.75 -24.22
N VAL A 168 -11.86 7.88 -23.14
CA VAL A 168 -11.37 9.18 -22.66
C VAL A 168 -10.47 9.84 -23.70
N LEU A 169 -9.54 9.10 -24.30
CA LEU A 169 -8.66 9.61 -25.35
C LEU A 169 -9.43 10.05 -26.58
N ASN A 170 -10.38 9.24 -27.08
CA ASN A 170 -11.20 9.62 -28.23
C ASN A 170 -12.04 10.86 -27.91
N THR A 171 -12.65 10.94 -26.73
CA THR A 171 -13.42 12.11 -26.29
C THR A 171 -12.55 13.37 -26.22
N ALA A 172 -11.33 13.26 -25.68
CA ALA A 172 -10.38 14.37 -25.60
C ALA A 172 -9.88 14.82 -26.98
N ILE A 173 -9.67 13.89 -27.92
CA ILE A 173 -9.29 14.21 -29.30
C ILE A 173 -10.45 14.90 -30.04
N GLU A 174 -11.69 14.47 -29.79
CA GLU A 174 -12.89 15.00 -30.44
C GLU A 174 -13.37 16.35 -29.87
N SER A 175 -12.92 16.75 -28.67
CA SER A 175 -13.46 17.91 -27.94
C SER A 175 -13.25 19.26 -28.65
N LYS A 176 -12.44 19.35 -29.73
CA LYS A 176 -12.09 20.58 -30.47
C LYS A 176 -11.49 21.70 -29.61
N GLU A 177 -11.30 21.48 -28.32
CA GLU A 177 -10.47 22.33 -27.48
C GLU A 177 -9.04 22.11 -27.97
N GLU A 178 -8.40 23.17 -28.48
CA GLU A 178 -6.97 23.08 -28.78
C GLU A 178 -6.25 22.78 -27.46
N PRO A 179 -5.47 21.69 -27.37
CA PRO A 179 -4.65 21.47 -26.20
C PRO A 179 -3.71 22.66 -26.05
N GLU A 180 -3.75 23.31 -24.89
CA GLU A 180 -2.74 24.31 -24.52
C GLU A 180 -1.40 23.57 -24.37
N TYR A 181 -0.63 23.55 -25.45
CA TYR A 181 0.72 23.05 -25.42
C TYR A 181 1.58 24.02 -24.62
N ILE A 182 2.21 23.50 -23.57
CA ILE A 182 3.22 24.25 -22.83
C ILE A 182 4.33 24.63 -23.81
N GLN A 183 4.48 25.93 -24.05
CA GLN A 183 5.51 26.44 -24.96
C GLN A 183 6.89 26.33 -24.32
N GLN A 184 7.91 26.23 -25.17
CA GLN A 184 9.30 26.18 -24.73
C GLN A 184 9.64 27.46 -23.94
N GLY A 185 9.83 27.31 -22.62
CA GLY A 185 10.11 28.43 -21.71
C GLY A 185 9.06 28.62 -20.63
N GLU A 186 7.80 28.24 -20.88
CA GLU A 186 6.70 28.45 -19.92
C GLU A 186 6.89 27.68 -18.61
N VAL A 187 7.41 26.45 -18.66
CA VAL A 187 7.76 25.70 -17.43
C VAL A 187 8.83 26.43 -16.62
N ASN A 188 9.80 27.04 -17.29
CA ASN A 188 10.91 27.73 -16.62
C ASN A 188 10.46 29.07 -16.03
N ASP A 189 9.56 29.78 -16.71
CA ASP A 189 8.97 31.02 -16.23
C ASP A 189 8.01 30.77 -15.06
N TRP A 190 7.25 29.67 -15.09
CA TRP A 190 6.43 29.20 -13.97
C TRP A 190 7.28 28.75 -12.77
N LEU A 191 8.37 28.02 -12.99
CA LEU A 191 9.29 27.65 -11.90
C LEU A 191 9.96 28.87 -11.25
N LYS A 192 10.25 29.92 -12.04
CA LYS A 192 10.78 31.19 -11.51
C LYS A 192 9.76 31.98 -10.71
N SER A 193 8.49 31.99 -11.15
CA SER A 193 7.44 32.70 -10.40
C SER A 193 7.12 32.08 -9.04
N LEU A 194 7.50 30.82 -8.82
CA LEU A 194 7.41 30.14 -7.52
C LEU A 194 8.58 30.45 -6.57
N LEU A 195 9.64 31.09 -7.08
CA LEU A 195 10.87 31.42 -6.34
C LEU A 195 10.98 32.91 -5.98
N ASP A 196 10.05 33.75 -6.44
CA ASP A 196 9.88 35.15 -6.06
C ASP A 196 8.79 35.32 -4.98
#